data_AF-A0A0H5DN65-F1
#
_entry.id   AF-A0A0H5DN65-F1
#
_cell.length_a   1.000
_cell.length_b   1.000
_cell.length_c   1.000
_cell.angle_alpha   90.00
_cell.angle_beta   90.00
_cell.angle_gamma   90.00
#
_symmetry.space_group_name_H-M   'P 1'
#
loop_
_entity.id
_entity.type
_entity.pdbx_description
1 polymer ?
#
loop_
_entity_poly.entity_id
_entity_poly.type
_entity_poly.pdbx_seq_one_letter_code
_entity_poly.pdbx_strand_id
1 'polypeptide(L)'
;MLSIPKKRLILYALFIGLFPIAFSLLRFVSLSDEADVVQERITEIQELFGAYKKRQSVNIATINHFREADHFYLDKHLETITLLEPEIEALQKIAGHKNFPGDPVIKKRLDFLTGSGNTPVFNEGTVQSFPLYQETVETLAHPVEANINDIKNILAKTEGVSLPPFEPIPSRPQLIVLDFKLERKRHPDGNEVFVLNMKLLKREFL
;
A
#
# COMPACT_ATOMS: atom_id res chain seq x y z
N MET A 1 -46.31 18.82 -76.51
CA MET A 1 -45.79 17.73 -75.65
C MET A 1 -44.55 17.15 -76.32
N LEU A 2 -43.36 17.42 -75.80
CA LEU A 2 -42.11 16.90 -76.37
C LEU A 2 -42.06 15.37 -76.22
N SER A 3 -42.06 14.65 -77.35
CA SER A 3 -41.91 13.19 -77.38
C SER A 3 -40.47 12.82 -77.00
N ILE A 4 -40.30 12.27 -75.82
CA ILE A 4 -38.99 11.82 -75.33
C ILE A 4 -38.52 10.64 -76.22
N PRO A 5 -37.30 10.67 -76.77
CA PRO A 5 -36.78 9.59 -77.60
C PRO A 5 -36.82 8.25 -76.86
N LYS A 6 -37.36 7.18 -77.48
CA LYS A 6 -37.54 5.85 -76.87
C LYS A 6 -36.28 5.29 -76.19
N LYS A 7 -35.09 5.57 -76.73
CA LYS A 7 -33.79 5.18 -76.14
C LYS A 7 -33.53 5.83 -74.77
N ARG A 8 -33.98 7.08 -74.55
CA ARG A 8 -33.84 7.79 -73.27
C ARG A 8 -34.85 7.31 -72.23
N LEU A 9 -36.05 6.90 -72.66
CA LEU A 9 -37.09 6.37 -71.78
C LEU A 9 -36.67 5.04 -71.12
N ILE A 10 -36.03 4.15 -71.88
CA ILE A 10 -35.45 2.90 -71.36
C ILE A 10 -34.36 3.20 -70.33
N LEU A 11 -33.50 4.19 -70.60
CA LEU A 11 -32.46 4.61 -69.65
C LEU A 11 -33.06 5.11 -68.34
N TYR A 12 -34.09 5.96 -68.40
CA TYR A 12 -34.76 6.47 -67.20
C TYR A 12 -35.49 5.37 -66.40
N ALA A 13 -36.15 4.42 -67.08
CA ALA A 13 -36.77 3.28 -66.43
C ALA A 13 -35.73 2.40 -65.71
N LEU A 14 -34.56 2.20 -66.31
CA LEU A 14 -33.44 1.47 -65.70
C LEU A 14 -32.89 2.20 -64.47
N PHE A 15 -32.69 3.52 -64.56
CA PHE A 15 -32.26 4.33 -63.40
C PHE A 15 -33.27 4.30 -62.25
N ILE A 16 -34.56 4.43 -62.54
CA ILE A 16 -35.63 4.37 -61.52
C ILE A 16 -35.69 2.98 -60.87
N GLY A 17 -35.48 1.91 -61.64
CA GLY A 17 -35.41 0.55 -61.10
C GLY A 17 -34.16 0.29 -60.24
N LEU A 18 -33.04 0.94 -60.56
CA LEU A 18 -31.75 0.76 -59.87
C LEU A 18 -31.62 1.64 -58.61
N PHE A 19 -32.30 2.79 -58.59
CA PHE A 19 -32.33 3.72 -57.46
C PHE A 19 -32.74 3.09 -56.12
N PRO A 20 -33.87 2.34 -55.99
CA PRO A 20 -34.25 1.73 -54.73
C PRO A 20 -33.25 0.67 -54.25
N ILE A 21 -32.58 -0.01 -55.18
CA ILE A 21 -31.52 -0.99 -54.87
C ILE A 21 -30.30 -0.26 -54.30
N ALA A 22 -29.85 0.80 -54.97
CA ALA A 22 -28.72 1.62 -54.50
C ALA A 22 -29.02 2.27 -53.14
N PHE A 23 -30.24 2.79 -52.95
CA PHE A 23 -30.68 3.37 -51.67
C PHE A 23 -30.72 2.33 -50.55
N SER A 24 -31.22 1.12 -50.82
CA SER A 24 -31.22 0.01 -49.86
C SER A 24 -29.81 -0.39 -49.46
N LEU A 25 -28.87 -0.46 -50.41
CA LEU A 25 -27.46 -0.76 -50.13
C LEU A 25 -26.80 0.32 -49.27
N LEU A 26 -27.03 1.60 -49.57
CA LEU A 26 -26.52 2.71 -48.74
C LEU A 26 -27.08 2.67 -47.32
N ARG A 27 -28.38 2.36 -47.17
CA ARG A 27 -29.01 2.18 -45.87
C ARG A 27 -28.42 0.99 -45.11
N PHE A 28 -28.18 -0.13 -45.79
CA PHE A 28 -27.58 -1.31 -45.19
C PHE A 28 -26.17 -1.02 -44.67
N VAL A 29 -25.33 -0.35 -45.47
CA VAL A 29 -23.98 0.05 -45.04
C VAL A 29 -24.03 0.95 -43.82
N SER A 30 -24.90 1.98 -43.83
CA SER A 30 -25.06 2.88 -42.68
C SER A 30 -25.51 2.16 -41.41
N LEU A 31 -26.39 1.15 -41.53
CA LEU A 31 -26.85 0.35 -40.39
C LEU A 31 -25.76 -0.59 -39.88
N SER A 32 -24.92 -1.13 -40.76
CA SER A 32 -23.75 -1.93 -40.37
C SER A 32 -22.75 -1.08 -39.59
N ASP A 33 -22.46 0.13 -40.04
CA ASP A 33 -21.56 1.05 -39.34
C ASP A 33 -22.09 1.41 -37.94
N GLU A 34 -23.40 1.67 -37.81
CA GLU A 34 -24.03 1.91 -36.51
C GLU A 34 -23.95 0.69 -35.59
N ALA A 35 -24.13 -0.51 -36.14
CA ALA A 35 -24.03 -1.76 -35.37
C ALA A 35 -22.60 -1.99 -34.87
N ASP A 36 -21.58 -1.71 -35.68
CA ASP A 36 -20.18 -1.82 -35.31
C ASP A 36 -19.82 -0.83 -34.20
N VAL A 37 -20.29 0.41 -34.27
CA VAL A 37 -20.08 1.43 -33.21
C VAL A 37 -20.76 1.01 -31.91
N VAL A 38 -21.96 0.43 -31.97
CA VAL A 38 -22.65 -0.07 -30.77
C VAL A 38 -21.89 -1.26 -30.17
N GLN A 39 -21.39 -2.17 -31.01
CA GLN A 39 -20.61 -3.32 -30.57
C GLN A 39 -19.31 -2.88 -29.89
N GLU A 40 -18.60 -1.89 -30.46
CA GLU A 40 -17.40 -1.30 -29.86
C GLU A 40 -17.69 -0.70 -28.47
N ARG A 41 -18.75 0.09 -28.35
CA ARG A 41 -19.18 0.64 -27.05
C ARG A 41 -19.53 -0.43 -26.04
N ILE A 42 -20.18 -1.52 -26.47
CA ILE A 42 -20.49 -2.66 -25.61
C ILE A 42 -19.18 -3.29 -25.10
N THR A 43 -18.18 -3.46 -25.97
CA THR A 43 -16.88 -4.02 -25.56
C THR A 43 -16.14 -3.11 -24.58
N GLU A 44 -16.09 -1.80 -24.82
CA GLU A 44 -15.48 -0.84 -23.88
C GLU A 44 -16.17 -0.87 -22.51
N ILE A 45 -17.50 -0.87 -22.49
CA ILE A 45 -18.28 -0.94 -21.26
C ILE A 45 -17.98 -2.25 -20.52
N GLN A 46 -17.91 -3.38 -21.23
CA GLN A 46 -17.57 -4.67 -20.63
C GLN A 46 -16.18 -4.67 -19.99
N GLU A 47 -15.18 -4.08 -20.65
CA GLU A 47 -13.83 -3.94 -20.11
C GLU A 47 -13.81 -3.06 -18.85
N LEU A 48 -14.49 -1.91 -18.88
CA LEU A 48 -14.63 -1.01 -17.73
C LEU A 48 -15.31 -1.70 -16.55
N PHE A 49 -16.39 -2.45 -16.78
CA PHE A 49 -17.06 -3.24 -15.75
C PHE A 49 -16.17 -4.36 -15.20
N GLY A 50 -15.38 -5.01 -16.06
CA GLY A 50 -14.40 -6.02 -15.64
C GLY A 50 -13.35 -5.42 -14.70
N ALA A 51 -12.78 -4.28 -15.08
CA ALA A 51 -11.81 -3.56 -14.25
C ALA A 51 -12.43 -3.09 -12.91
N TYR A 52 -13.65 -2.57 -12.94
CA TYR A 52 -14.39 -2.14 -11.75
C TYR A 52 -14.64 -3.31 -10.79
N LYS A 53 -15.17 -4.44 -11.29
CA LYS A 53 -15.42 -5.64 -10.48
C LYS A 53 -14.14 -6.16 -9.83
N LYS A 54 -13.03 -6.19 -10.59
CA LYS A 54 -11.72 -6.61 -10.08
C LYS A 54 -11.23 -5.70 -8.96
N ARG A 55 -11.36 -4.37 -9.10
CA ARG A 55 -11.01 -3.41 -8.04
C ARG A 55 -11.90 -3.60 -6.80
N GLN A 56 -13.20 -3.77 -7.01
CA GLN A 56 -14.15 -3.99 -5.92
C GLN A 56 -13.84 -5.29 -5.16
N SER A 57 -13.55 -6.39 -5.86
CA SER A 57 -13.21 -7.66 -5.20
C SER A 57 -11.93 -7.57 -4.39
N VAL A 58 -10.92 -6.85 -4.89
CA VAL A 58 -9.67 -6.61 -4.14
C VAL A 58 -9.96 -5.78 -2.89
N ASN A 59 -10.72 -4.69 -3.01
CA ASN A 59 -11.06 -3.83 -1.88
C ASN A 59 -11.83 -4.61 -0.80
N ILE A 60 -12.83 -5.41 -1.20
CA ILE A 60 -13.60 -6.25 -0.27
C ILE A 60 -12.69 -7.28 0.41
N ALA A 61 -11.77 -7.91 -0.35
CA ALA A 61 -10.81 -8.85 0.21
C ALA A 61 -9.88 -8.18 1.24
N THR A 62 -9.39 -6.96 0.95
CA THR A 62 -8.57 -6.17 1.88
C THR A 62 -9.34 -5.80 3.14
N ILE A 63 -10.58 -5.32 3.01
CA ILE A 63 -11.44 -4.99 4.15
C ILE A 63 -11.63 -6.23 5.03
N ASN A 64 -12.02 -7.36 4.43
CA ASN A 64 -12.24 -8.60 5.17
C ASN A 64 -10.97 -9.11 5.85
N HIS A 65 -9.80 -8.90 5.27
CA HIS A 65 -8.52 -9.32 5.84
C HIS A 65 -8.16 -8.53 7.11
N PHE A 66 -8.47 -7.23 7.14
CA PHE A 66 -8.07 -6.32 8.22
C PHE A 66 -9.22 -5.92 9.16
N ARG A 67 -10.43 -6.48 8.97
CA ARG A 67 -11.62 -6.13 9.75
C ARG A 67 -11.49 -6.42 11.25
N GLU A 68 -10.78 -7.49 11.59
CA GLU A 68 -10.56 -7.93 12.98
C GLU A 68 -9.15 -7.55 13.48
N ALA A 69 -8.58 -6.48 12.92
CA ALA A 69 -7.28 -5.99 13.34
C ALA A 69 -7.30 -5.44 14.77
N ASP A 70 -6.20 -5.67 15.50
CA ASP A 70 -6.02 -5.14 16.84
C ASP A 70 -5.76 -3.63 16.77
N HIS A 71 -6.62 -2.85 17.43
CA HIS A 71 -6.50 -1.39 17.47
C HIS A 71 -5.28 -0.95 18.31
N PHE A 72 -4.87 -1.75 19.29
CA PHE A 72 -3.72 -1.45 20.15
C PHE A 72 -2.46 -2.20 19.71
N TYR A 73 -2.37 -2.55 18.41
CA TYR A 73 -1.26 -3.36 17.88
C TYR A 73 0.10 -2.70 18.08
N LEU A 74 0.21 -1.38 17.88
CA LEU A 74 1.47 -0.65 18.03
C LEU A 74 1.97 -0.74 19.48
N ASP A 75 1.11 -0.37 20.43
CA ASP A 75 1.41 -0.41 21.87
C ASP A 75 1.80 -1.82 22.32
N LYS A 76 1.09 -2.85 21.85
CA LYS A 76 1.32 -4.24 22.28
C LYS A 76 2.56 -4.86 21.68
N HIS A 77 2.90 -4.52 20.43
CA HIS A 77 3.88 -5.30 19.65
C HIS A 77 5.08 -4.52 19.13
N LEU A 78 4.94 -3.22 18.86
CA LEU A 78 6.07 -2.38 18.46
C LEU A 78 6.68 -1.67 19.66
N GLU A 79 5.87 -1.09 20.54
CA GLU A 79 6.38 -0.32 21.69
C GLU A 79 7.00 -1.19 22.80
N THR A 80 6.64 -2.49 22.82
CA THR A 80 7.22 -3.47 23.75
C THR A 80 8.55 -4.05 23.28
N ILE A 81 9.06 -3.65 22.10
CA ILE A 81 10.30 -4.20 21.56
C ILE A 81 11.50 -3.64 22.33
N THR A 82 12.28 -4.54 22.90
CA THR A 82 13.62 -4.29 23.41
C THR A 82 14.62 -4.21 22.26
N LEU A 83 15.19 -3.02 22.03
CA LEU A 83 16.20 -2.79 21.01
C LEU A 83 17.60 -3.01 21.59
N LEU A 84 18.55 -3.41 20.72
CA LEU A 84 19.97 -3.60 21.08
C LEU A 84 20.22 -4.59 22.22
N GLU A 85 19.44 -5.68 22.30
CA GLU A 85 19.62 -6.74 23.31
C GLU A 85 21.08 -7.23 23.45
N PRO A 86 21.86 -7.46 22.36
CA PRO A 86 23.26 -7.89 22.48
C PRO A 86 24.15 -6.87 23.22
N GLU A 87 23.89 -5.56 23.04
CA GLU A 87 24.62 -4.50 23.73
C GLU A 87 24.21 -4.44 25.22
N ILE A 88 22.90 -4.56 25.49
CA ILE A 88 22.37 -4.60 26.87
C ILE A 88 23.00 -5.76 27.64
N GLU A 89 23.04 -6.96 27.07
CA GLU A 89 23.66 -8.13 27.70
C GLU A 89 25.16 -7.94 27.95
N ALA A 90 25.89 -7.33 27.00
CA ALA A 90 27.30 -7.05 27.16
C ALA A 90 27.55 -6.04 28.29
N LEU A 91 26.79 -4.95 28.34
CA LEU A 91 26.89 -3.93 29.39
C LEU A 91 26.50 -4.47 30.77
N GLN A 92 25.48 -5.33 30.86
CA GLN A 92 25.10 -6.00 32.10
C GLN A 92 26.21 -6.91 32.63
N LYS A 93 26.89 -7.67 31.75
CA LYS A 93 28.03 -8.51 32.11
C LYS A 93 29.21 -7.69 32.63
N ILE A 94 29.49 -6.54 32.01
CA ILE A 94 30.58 -5.64 32.44
C ILE A 94 30.23 -5.00 33.79
N ALA A 95 29.00 -4.49 33.95
CA ALA A 95 28.53 -3.87 35.19
C ALA A 95 28.49 -4.85 36.39
N GLY A 96 28.25 -6.14 36.13
CA GLY A 96 28.25 -7.19 37.15
C GLY A 96 29.65 -7.70 37.55
N HIS A 97 30.71 -7.33 36.82
CA HIS A 97 32.06 -7.84 37.08
C HIS A 97 32.70 -7.10 38.27
N LYS A 98 33.25 -7.84 39.25
CA LYS A 98 33.88 -7.28 40.47
C LYS A 98 35.01 -6.27 40.22
N ASN A 99 35.62 -6.31 39.03
CA ASN A 99 36.75 -5.45 38.66
C ASN A 99 36.32 -4.08 38.09
N PHE A 100 35.03 -3.86 37.82
CA PHE A 100 34.51 -2.59 37.30
C PHE A 100 33.39 -2.06 38.22
N PRO A 101 33.70 -1.67 39.46
CA PRO A 101 32.69 -1.14 40.37
C PRO A 101 32.22 0.23 39.90
N GLY A 102 31.10 0.24 39.16
CA GLY A 102 30.24 1.42 39.01
C GLY A 102 30.77 2.52 38.09
N ASP A 103 31.32 2.18 36.92
CA ASP A 103 31.57 3.20 35.90
C ASP A 103 30.25 3.94 35.58
N PRO A 104 30.17 5.26 35.88
CA PRO A 104 28.94 6.02 35.68
C PRO A 104 28.54 6.10 34.20
N VAL A 105 29.48 5.93 33.26
CA VAL A 105 29.20 5.95 31.82
C VAL A 105 28.43 4.69 31.41
N ILE A 106 28.90 3.51 31.83
CA ILE A 106 28.25 2.22 31.55
C ILE A 106 26.85 2.18 32.16
N LYS A 107 26.72 2.67 33.40
CA LYS A 107 25.42 2.72 34.07
C LYS A 107 24.44 3.66 33.35
N LYS A 108 24.87 4.88 32.99
CA LYS A 108 24.04 5.82 32.23
C LYS A 108 23.63 5.27 30.86
N ARG A 109 24.54 4.58 30.16
CA ARG A 109 24.23 3.95 28.86
C ARG A 109 23.23 2.81 29.02
N LEU A 110 23.42 1.95 30.03
CA LEU A 110 22.48 0.87 30.32
C LEU A 110 21.10 1.43 30.73
N ASP A 111 21.07 2.49 31.53
CA ASP A 111 19.83 3.17 31.92
C ASP A 111 19.13 3.81 30.71
N PHE A 112 19.89 4.32 29.72
CA PHE A 112 19.32 4.84 28.47
C PHE A 112 18.70 3.74 27.60
N LEU A 113 19.39 2.59 27.45
CA LEU A 113 18.94 1.48 26.62
C LEU A 113 17.78 0.69 27.25
N THR A 114 17.75 0.57 28.58
CA THR A 114 16.70 -0.16 29.31
C THR A 114 15.55 0.74 29.78
N GLY A 115 15.78 2.04 29.86
CA GLY A 115 14.74 3.04 30.15
C GLY A 115 13.95 3.45 28.92
N SER A 116 13.19 4.54 29.05
CA SER A 116 12.34 5.09 27.98
C SER A 116 13.09 5.86 26.88
N GLY A 117 14.43 5.92 26.96
CA GLY A 117 15.25 6.70 26.03
C GLY A 117 15.50 6.02 24.69
N ASN A 118 15.42 4.68 24.65
CA ASN A 118 15.60 3.87 23.45
C ASN A 118 14.39 2.97 23.14
N THR A 119 13.24 3.26 23.74
CA THR A 119 12.01 2.50 23.50
C THR A 119 11.24 3.15 22.36
N PRO A 120 10.84 2.40 21.31
CA PRO A 120 10.01 2.96 20.26
C PRO A 120 8.65 3.35 20.85
N VAL A 121 8.34 4.65 20.81
CA VAL A 121 7.04 5.19 21.22
C VAL A 121 6.46 5.97 20.04
N PHE A 122 5.20 5.74 19.71
CA PHE A 122 4.51 6.40 18.62
C PHE A 122 3.56 7.47 19.17
N ASN A 123 3.60 8.64 18.55
CA ASN A 123 2.65 9.70 18.80
C ASN A 123 1.61 9.70 17.68
N GLU A 124 0.35 9.54 18.09
CA GLU A 124 -0.82 9.69 17.24
C GLU A 124 -0.89 11.12 16.69
N GLY A 125 -0.88 11.22 15.37
CA GLY A 125 -0.98 12.47 14.64
C GLY A 125 -2.39 12.75 14.15
N THR A 126 -2.49 13.21 12.91
CA THR A 126 -3.78 13.54 12.29
C THR A 126 -4.59 12.29 12.01
N VAL A 127 -5.83 12.27 12.49
CA VAL A 127 -6.83 11.24 12.18
C VAL A 127 -7.70 11.70 11.01
N GLN A 128 -7.79 10.89 9.96
CA GLN A 128 -8.69 11.08 8.84
C GLN A 128 -9.73 9.96 8.83
N SER A 129 -11.00 10.33 8.86
CA SER A 129 -12.10 9.36 8.85
C SER A 129 -12.73 9.28 7.47
N PHE A 130 -12.90 8.07 6.97
CA PHE A 130 -13.61 7.74 5.75
C PHE A 130 -14.80 6.82 6.07
N PRO A 131 -15.79 6.67 5.17
CA PRO A 131 -16.99 5.88 5.47
C PRO A 131 -16.75 4.40 5.81
N LEU A 132 -15.62 3.82 5.40
CA LEU A 132 -15.31 2.39 5.58
C LEU A 132 -14.07 2.14 6.45
N TYR A 133 -13.28 3.17 6.73
CA TYR A 133 -12.02 3.03 7.45
C TYR A 133 -11.57 4.37 8.04
N GLN A 134 -10.70 4.29 9.03
CA GLN A 134 -10.03 5.41 9.65
C GLN A 134 -8.52 5.29 9.40
N GLU A 135 -7.88 6.42 9.10
CA GLU A 135 -6.44 6.52 8.94
C GLU A 135 -5.85 7.41 10.02
N THR A 136 -4.84 6.91 10.72
CA THR A 136 -4.07 7.65 11.72
C THR A 136 -2.62 7.67 11.30
N VAL A 137 -2.01 8.85 11.26
CA VAL A 137 -0.56 8.99 11.04
C VAL A 137 0.14 8.84 12.38
N GLU A 138 1.02 7.87 12.49
CA GLU A 138 1.76 7.51 13.69
C GLU A 138 3.23 7.88 13.49
N THR A 139 3.78 8.65 14.41
CA THR A 139 5.13 9.21 14.28
C THR A 139 5.98 8.75 15.44
N LEU A 140 7.20 8.25 15.20
CA LEU A 140 8.11 7.99 16.33
C LEU A 140 8.32 9.28 17.13
N ALA A 141 8.04 9.21 18.44
CA ALA A 141 8.14 10.33 19.36
C ALA A 141 9.59 10.83 19.49
N HIS A 142 10.54 9.90 19.44
CA HIS A 142 11.97 10.16 19.41
C HIS A 142 12.67 9.13 18.51
N PRO A 143 13.80 9.50 17.88
CA PRO A 143 14.60 8.54 17.13
C PRO A 143 15.16 7.46 18.08
N VAL A 144 15.18 6.21 17.61
CA VAL A 144 15.63 5.06 18.39
C VAL A 144 16.89 4.44 17.80
N GLU A 145 17.76 3.92 18.64
CA GLU A 145 18.95 3.18 18.25
C GLU A 145 18.62 1.68 18.11
N ALA A 146 18.88 1.14 16.92
CA ALA A 146 18.54 -0.22 16.55
C ALA A 146 19.69 -0.87 15.77
N ASN A 147 19.86 -2.18 15.94
CA ASN A 147 20.75 -2.98 15.08
C ASN A 147 19.99 -3.51 13.85
N ILE A 148 20.69 -4.21 12.97
CA ILE A 148 20.11 -4.80 11.74
C ILE A 148 18.99 -5.80 12.05
N ASN A 149 19.12 -6.62 13.09
CA ASN A 149 18.11 -7.60 13.47
C ASN A 149 16.86 -6.91 14.04
N ASP A 150 17.04 -5.86 14.84
CA ASP A 150 15.96 -5.06 15.39
C ASP A 150 15.15 -4.39 14.27
N ILE A 151 15.84 -3.83 13.26
CA ILE A 151 15.20 -3.25 12.08
C ILE A 151 14.40 -4.31 11.32
N LYS A 152 14.95 -5.52 11.13
CA LYS A 152 14.20 -6.62 10.51
C LYS A 152 12.96 -7.00 11.32
N ASN A 153 13.06 -7.02 12.64
CA ASN A 153 11.94 -7.31 13.53
C ASN A 153 10.83 -6.25 13.40
N ILE A 154 11.21 -4.96 13.43
CA ILE A 154 10.28 -3.84 13.24
C ILE A 154 9.60 -3.95 11.86
N LEU A 155 10.36 -4.14 10.79
CA LEU A 155 9.82 -4.24 9.43
C LEU A 155 8.92 -5.46 9.24
N ALA A 156 9.28 -6.60 9.84
CA ALA A 156 8.45 -7.80 9.79
C ALA A 156 7.08 -7.59 10.45
N LYS A 157 7.05 -6.85 11.57
CA LYS A 157 5.81 -6.50 12.28
C LYS A 157 5.00 -5.41 11.58
N THR A 158 5.64 -4.42 10.95
CA THR A 158 4.92 -3.33 10.27
C THR A 158 4.37 -3.78 8.91
N GLU A 159 5.23 -4.23 8.00
CA GLU A 159 4.84 -4.58 6.62
C GLU A 159 4.22 -5.98 6.52
N GLY A 160 4.39 -6.79 7.56
CA GLY A 160 3.89 -8.16 7.63
C GLY A 160 4.61 -9.12 6.69
N VAL A 161 5.88 -8.84 6.40
CA VAL A 161 6.75 -9.69 5.58
C VAL A 161 7.53 -10.60 6.51
N SER A 162 7.60 -11.90 6.20
CA SER A 162 8.47 -12.82 6.93
C SER A 162 9.94 -12.54 6.61
N LEU A 163 10.70 -12.11 7.62
CA LEU A 163 12.13 -11.83 7.52
C LEU A 163 12.85 -12.71 8.53
N PRO A 164 13.45 -13.84 8.11
CA PRO A 164 14.07 -14.78 9.05
C PRO A 164 15.06 -14.08 10.00
N PRO A 165 14.95 -14.29 11.34
CA PRO A 165 14.09 -15.25 12.06
C PRO A 165 12.71 -14.74 12.49
N PHE A 166 12.29 -13.55 12.07
CA PHE A 166 11.06 -12.90 12.53
C PHE A 166 9.86 -13.18 11.61
N GLU A 167 8.75 -13.54 12.23
CA GLU A 167 7.48 -13.78 11.56
C GLU A 167 6.48 -12.66 11.88
N PRO A 168 5.59 -12.32 10.92
CA PRO A 168 4.56 -11.34 11.14
C PRO A 168 3.51 -11.86 12.13
N ILE A 169 3.05 -10.98 13.02
CA ILE A 169 2.05 -11.31 14.03
C ILE A 169 0.65 -11.30 13.38
N PRO A 170 -0.23 -12.26 13.72
CA PRO A 170 -1.62 -12.27 13.24
C PRO A 170 -2.41 -11.04 13.72
N SER A 171 -3.53 -10.74 13.06
CA SER A 171 -4.44 -9.64 13.42
C SER A 171 -3.80 -8.24 13.43
N ARG A 172 -2.76 -8.04 12.61
CA ARG A 172 -2.17 -6.71 12.41
C ARG A 172 -3.12 -5.77 11.66
N PRO A 173 -3.19 -4.48 12.00
CA PRO A 173 -3.82 -3.48 11.14
C PRO A 173 -3.02 -3.28 9.87
N GLN A 174 -3.62 -2.59 8.89
CA GLN A 174 -2.87 -2.20 7.70
C GLN A 174 -1.95 -1.03 8.08
N LEU A 175 -0.66 -1.35 8.28
CA LEU A 175 0.41 -0.39 8.52
C LEU A 175 1.17 -0.15 7.22
N ILE A 176 1.41 1.12 6.90
CA ILE A 176 2.19 1.52 5.72
C ILE A 176 3.30 2.48 6.17
N VAL A 177 4.54 2.19 5.81
CA VAL A 177 5.66 3.09 6.09
C VAL A 177 5.59 4.32 5.17
N LEU A 178 5.42 5.52 5.75
CA LEU A 178 5.39 6.80 5.04
C LEU A 178 6.77 7.44 4.93
N ASP A 179 7.56 7.37 6.01
CA ASP A 179 8.92 7.91 6.09
C ASP A 179 9.78 6.91 6.86
N PHE A 180 10.99 6.67 6.38
CA PHE A 180 11.94 5.73 6.98
C PHE A 180 13.35 6.29 6.81
N LYS A 181 13.87 6.88 7.88
CA LYS A 181 15.20 7.49 7.92
C LYS A 181 16.11 6.67 8.81
N LEU A 182 17.26 6.32 8.26
CA LEU A 182 18.24 5.48 8.90
C LEU A 182 19.61 6.16 8.83
N GLU A 183 20.15 6.53 10.00
CA GLU A 183 21.46 7.15 10.10
C GLU A 183 22.44 6.22 10.81
N ARG A 184 23.57 5.92 10.17
CA ARG A 184 24.59 5.05 10.77
C ARG A 184 25.35 5.81 11.87
N LYS A 185 25.30 5.30 13.09
CA LYS A 185 26.09 5.80 14.22
C LYS A 185 27.33 4.93 14.40
N ARG A 186 28.51 5.57 14.42
CA ARG A 186 29.77 4.85 14.68
C ARG A 186 29.87 4.57 16.17
N HIS A 187 29.74 3.31 16.58
CA HIS A 187 29.98 2.89 17.95
C HIS A 187 31.46 2.49 18.14
N PRO A 188 32.09 2.81 19.30
CA PRO A 188 33.47 2.44 19.60
C PRO A 188 33.74 0.92 19.52
N ASP A 189 32.72 0.11 19.84
CA ASP A 189 32.82 -1.35 19.90
C ASP A 189 32.74 -2.04 18.52
N GLY A 190 32.69 -1.28 17.43
CA GLY A 190 32.61 -1.83 16.07
C GLY A 190 31.23 -2.39 15.68
N ASN A 191 30.28 -2.44 16.62
CA ASN A 191 28.90 -2.80 16.34
C ASN A 191 28.21 -1.74 15.47
N GLU A 192 27.48 -2.20 14.46
CA GLU A 192 26.70 -1.33 13.58
C GLU A 192 25.38 -0.96 14.25
N VAL A 193 25.33 0.26 14.78
CA VAL A 193 24.13 0.86 15.37
C VAL A 193 23.56 1.90 14.40
N PHE A 194 22.25 1.89 14.24
CA PHE A 194 21.53 2.83 13.40
C PHE A 194 20.55 3.64 14.23
N VAL A 195 20.46 4.94 13.94
CA VAL A 195 19.39 5.80 14.45
C VAL A 195 18.24 5.74 13.47
N LEU A 196 17.13 5.15 13.90
CA LEU A 196 15.91 4.97 13.15
C LEU A 196 14.92 6.09 13.51
N ASN A 197 14.39 6.74 12.49
CA ASN A 197 13.23 7.61 12.60
C ASN A 197 12.21 7.17 11.53
N MET A 198 10.96 6.94 11.93
CA MET A 198 9.94 6.43 11.02
C MET A 198 8.57 7.04 11.28
N LYS A 199 7.77 7.05 10.22
CA LYS A 199 6.37 7.43 10.22
C LYS A 199 5.54 6.32 9.59
N LEU A 200 4.45 5.96 10.25
CA LEU A 200 3.53 4.93 9.83
C LEU A 200 2.17 5.55 9.54
N LEU A 201 1.47 5.02 8.54
CA LEU A 201 0.04 5.21 8.36
C LEU A 201 -0.65 3.96 8.85
N LYS A 202 -1.47 4.10 9.89
CA LYS A 202 -2.31 3.06 10.43
C LYS A 202 -3.70 3.19 9.84
N ARG A 203 -4.13 2.18 9.07
CA ARG A 203 -5.50 2.11 8.54
C ARG A 203 -6.29 1.01 9.25
N GLU A 204 -7.39 1.42 9.86
CA GLU A 204 -8.34 0.57 10.59
C GLU A 204 -9.67 0.54 9.84
N PHE A 205 -10.23 -0.64 9.60
CA PHE A 205 -11.52 -0.79 8.91
C PHE A 205 -12.65 -0.88 9.94
N LEU A 206 -13.74 -0.15 9.70
CA LEU A 206 -14.91 -0.06 10.58
C LEU A 206 -15.94 -1.17 10.32
#